data_AF-A0A120CXC0-F1
#
_entry.id   AF-A0A120CXC0-F1
#
_cell.length_a   1.000
_cell.length_b   1.000
_cell.length_c   1.000
_cell.angle_alpha   90.00
_cell.angle_beta   90.00
_cell.angle_gamma   90.00
#
_symmetry.space_group_name_H-M   'P 1'
#
loop_
_entity.id
_entity.type
_entity.pdbx_description
1 polymer ?
#
loop_
_entity_poly.entity_id
_entity_poly.type
_entity_poly.pdbx_seq_one_letter_code
_entity_poly.pdbx_strand_id
1 'polypeptide(L)'
;MTQATAVAVRNPLDEFRNEIALREDELASILPPHISREKFVNTAIIAVKNNPDLLTCDRRSLHAAVTKAAEDGLQPDGREGVITYFKVDGKKQAQWNPMLFGIRKRARELCDMIIDAQVVHANDVFHWHQGDDPRIEHRPAPLGTDRGEAIGAYAVFKQGGVILHREVMSVKQIESVKSVSRAQNGAMWTKFWTEAWRKTVIRRGIKTVPSVPQFERLVTRDDEHTDFAQTGNIIHLNRDQIEVSPHVVTDEQADILRALITETGTNPDKFLEFAKAESVSDVQAKEFPRLKATLEAKKAKQAAEATGA
;
A
#
# COMPACT_ATOMS: atom_id res chain seq x y z
N MET A 1 55.50 -41.73 -2.94
CA MET A 1 55.36 -40.26 -3.04
C MET A 1 53.89 -39.94 -3.22
N THR A 2 53.23 -39.53 -2.16
CA THR A 2 51.81 -39.19 -2.16
C THR A 2 51.71 -37.70 -2.51
N GLN A 3 51.31 -37.37 -3.73
CA GLN A 3 51.06 -35.97 -4.10
C GLN A 3 49.81 -35.49 -3.36
N ALA A 4 50.01 -34.58 -2.41
CA ALA A 4 48.93 -33.80 -1.81
C ALA A 4 48.41 -32.84 -2.88
N THR A 5 47.19 -33.08 -3.36
CA THR A 5 46.47 -32.17 -4.25
C THR A 5 46.18 -30.88 -3.46
N ALA A 6 46.88 -29.80 -3.80
CA ALA A 6 46.58 -28.49 -3.26
C ALA A 6 45.16 -28.08 -3.71
N VAL A 7 44.24 -27.94 -2.75
CA VAL A 7 42.91 -27.39 -3.01
C VAL A 7 43.11 -25.92 -3.37
N ALA A 8 42.96 -25.58 -4.65
CA ALA A 8 43.03 -24.21 -5.11
C ALA A 8 41.96 -23.38 -4.36
N VAL A 9 42.39 -22.32 -3.67
CA VAL A 9 41.47 -21.36 -3.03
C VAL A 9 40.69 -20.69 -4.14
N ARG A 10 39.44 -21.14 -4.37
CA ARG A 10 38.57 -20.56 -5.39
C ARG A 10 38.09 -19.20 -4.89
N ASN A 11 37.97 -18.25 -5.82
CA ASN A 11 37.42 -16.94 -5.53
C ASN A 11 35.97 -17.10 -5.02
N PRO A 12 35.61 -16.58 -3.83
CA PRO A 12 34.27 -16.76 -3.25
C PRO A 12 33.12 -16.28 -4.16
N LEU A 13 33.39 -15.29 -5.02
CA LEU A 13 32.42 -14.82 -6.01
C LEU A 13 32.21 -15.84 -7.14
N ASP A 14 33.28 -16.52 -7.58
CA ASP A 14 33.19 -17.55 -8.61
C ASP A 14 32.51 -18.82 -8.07
N GLU A 15 32.73 -19.15 -6.79
CA GLU A 15 31.95 -20.17 -6.09
C GLU A 15 30.46 -19.82 -6.07
N PHE A 16 30.10 -18.61 -5.67
CA PHE A 16 28.71 -18.16 -5.65
C PHE A 16 28.06 -18.19 -7.06
N ARG A 17 28.79 -17.77 -8.09
CA ARG A 17 28.32 -17.85 -9.48
C ARG A 17 27.98 -19.28 -9.89
N ASN A 18 28.88 -20.23 -9.58
CA ASN A 18 28.65 -21.64 -9.88
C ASN A 18 27.47 -22.21 -9.10
N GLU A 19 27.35 -21.87 -7.80
CA GLU A 19 26.23 -22.31 -6.96
C GLU A 19 24.88 -21.81 -7.49
N ILE A 20 24.79 -20.54 -7.88
CA ILE A 20 23.54 -19.98 -8.43
C ILE A 20 23.22 -20.59 -9.80
N ALA A 21 24.23 -20.80 -10.65
CA ALA A 21 24.03 -21.46 -11.95
C ALA A 21 23.49 -22.89 -11.80
N LEU A 22 23.97 -23.65 -10.82
CA LEU A 22 23.45 -24.99 -10.51
C LEU A 22 22.00 -24.99 -10.02
N ARG A 23 21.50 -23.85 -9.53
CA ARG A 23 20.12 -23.68 -9.03
C ARG A 23 19.25 -22.86 -9.97
N GLU A 24 19.74 -22.55 -11.17
CA GLU A 24 19.04 -21.67 -12.10
C GLU A 24 17.65 -22.22 -12.48
N ASP A 25 17.54 -23.53 -12.73
CA ASP A 25 16.25 -24.15 -13.07
C ASP A 25 15.25 -24.14 -11.90
N GLU A 26 15.74 -24.35 -10.67
CA GLU A 26 14.94 -24.24 -9.44
C GLU A 26 14.40 -22.81 -9.30
N LEU A 27 15.28 -21.81 -9.41
CA LEU A 27 14.92 -20.39 -9.32
C LEU A 27 13.98 -19.97 -10.47
N ALA A 28 14.18 -20.49 -11.68
CA ALA A 28 13.33 -20.20 -12.81
C ALA A 28 11.92 -20.79 -12.64
N SER A 29 11.77 -21.92 -11.95
CA SER A 29 10.47 -22.55 -11.71
C SER A 29 9.54 -21.76 -10.79
N ILE A 30 10.12 -20.92 -9.91
CA ILE A 30 9.38 -20.08 -8.96
C ILE A 30 9.18 -18.65 -9.46
N LEU A 31 9.93 -18.21 -10.48
CA LEU A 31 9.80 -16.88 -11.05
C LEU A 31 8.48 -16.71 -11.82
N PRO A 32 7.84 -15.54 -11.76
CA PRO A 32 6.77 -15.20 -12.68
C PRO A 32 7.22 -15.32 -14.15
N PRO A 33 6.35 -15.80 -15.07
CA PRO A 33 6.74 -16.16 -16.43
C PRO A 33 7.23 -14.97 -17.29
N HIS A 34 6.91 -13.74 -16.90
CA HIS A 34 7.35 -12.53 -17.58
C HIS A 34 8.76 -12.07 -17.17
N ILE A 35 9.39 -12.72 -16.18
CA ILE A 35 10.74 -12.40 -15.73
C ILE A 35 11.72 -13.39 -16.34
N SER A 36 12.69 -12.89 -17.10
CA SER A 36 13.75 -13.72 -17.67
C SER A 36 14.64 -14.32 -16.58
N ARG A 37 14.83 -15.65 -16.64
CA ARG A 37 15.74 -16.42 -15.77
C ARG A 37 17.16 -15.85 -15.76
N GLU A 38 17.70 -15.60 -16.95
CA GLU A 38 19.06 -15.13 -17.14
C GLU A 38 19.22 -13.73 -16.54
N LYS A 39 18.22 -12.87 -16.75
CA LYS A 39 18.22 -11.52 -16.18
C LYS A 39 18.23 -11.59 -14.66
N PHE A 40 17.39 -12.43 -14.06
CA PHE A 40 17.31 -12.56 -12.60
C PHE A 40 18.63 -13.06 -12.00
N VAL A 41 19.20 -14.14 -12.55
CA VAL A 41 20.48 -14.70 -12.10
C VAL A 41 21.61 -13.67 -12.21
N ASN A 42 21.70 -12.98 -13.34
CA ASN A 42 22.70 -11.93 -13.53
C ASN A 42 22.55 -10.79 -12.53
N THR A 43 21.32 -10.35 -12.25
CA THR A 43 21.08 -9.32 -11.23
C THR A 43 21.49 -9.80 -9.84
N ALA A 44 21.22 -11.05 -9.46
CA ALA A 44 21.65 -11.60 -8.18
C ALA A 44 23.19 -11.63 -8.03
N ILE A 45 23.91 -12.02 -9.09
CA ILE A 45 25.37 -11.99 -9.13
C ILE A 45 25.90 -10.56 -9.01
N ILE A 46 25.30 -9.60 -9.71
CA ILE A 46 25.66 -8.18 -9.64
C ILE A 46 25.41 -7.62 -8.24
N ALA A 47 24.31 -7.99 -7.59
CA ALA A 47 24.00 -7.57 -6.22
C ALA A 47 25.11 -7.98 -5.24
N VAL A 48 25.57 -9.23 -5.32
CA VAL A 48 26.67 -9.75 -4.49
C VAL A 48 28.01 -9.12 -4.86
N LYS A 49 28.26 -8.86 -6.14
CA LYS A 49 29.46 -8.13 -6.58
C LYS A 49 29.51 -6.70 -6.02
N ASN A 50 28.37 -6.01 -6.00
CA ASN A 50 28.26 -4.65 -5.47
C ASN A 50 28.33 -4.59 -3.95
N ASN A 51 28.02 -5.71 -3.26
CA ASN A 51 28.14 -5.84 -1.82
C ASN A 51 28.90 -7.13 -1.43
N PRO A 52 30.24 -7.16 -1.54
CA PRO A 52 31.05 -8.36 -1.29
C PRO A 52 30.94 -8.92 0.13
N ASP A 53 30.51 -8.11 1.10
CA ASP A 53 30.22 -8.59 2.46
C ASP A 53 29.16 -9.70 2.50
N LEU A 54 28.28 -9.78 1.49
CA LEU A 54 27.31 -10.85 1.35
C LEU A 54 27.98 -12.23 1.21
N LEU A 55 29.18 -12.29 0.64
CA LEU A 55 29.97 -13.53 0.54
C LEU A 55 30.52 -14.00 1.90
N THR A 56 30.52 -13.12 2.91
CA THR A 56 30.90 -13.44 4.30
C THR A 56 29.72 -13.84 5.17
N CYS A 57 28.50 -13.78 4.64
CA CYS A 57 27.30 -14.20 5.34
C CYS A 57 27.19 -15.73 5.39
N ASP A 58 26.33 -16.24 6.27
CA ASP A 58 25.93 -17.63 6.24
C ASP A 58 25.43 -18.00 4.84
N ARG A 59 26.02 -19.05 4.27
CA ARG A 59 25.77 -19.42 2.88
C ARG A 59 24.29 -19.75 2.63
N ARG A 60 23.63 -20.42 3.57
CA ARG A 60 22.21 -20.79 3.44
C ARG A 60 21.33 -19.55 3.44
N SER A 61 21.65 -18.56 4.26
CA SER A 61 20.90 -17.29 4.32
C SER A 61 20.98 -16.48 3.01
N LEU A 62 22.16 -16.44 2.36
CA LEU A 62 22.32 -15.75 1.09
C LEU A 62 21.48 -16.40 0.00
N HIS A 63 21.56 -17.72 -0.10
CA HIS A 63 20.73 -18.50 -1.02
C HIS A 63 19.24 -18.33 -0.73
N ALA A 64 18.82 -18.39 0.54
CA ALA A 64 17.43 -18.15 0.92
C ALA A 64 16.95 -16.75 0.54
N ALA A 65 17.78 -15.71 0.69
CA ALA A 65 17.44 -14.36 0.26
C ALA A 65 17.23 -14.26 -1.26
N VAL A 66 18.05 -14.95 -2.06
CA VAL A 66 17.87 -15.01 -3.52
C VAL A 66 16.58 -15.75 -3.88
N THR A 67 16.29 -16.88 -3.24
CA THR A 67 15.03 -17.63 -3.44
C THR A 67 13.82 -16.76 -3.09
N LYS A 68 13.83 -16.06 -1.94
CA LYS A 68 12.75 -15.14 -1.54
C LYS A 68 12.52 -14.02 -2.57
N ALA A 69 13.59 -13.47 -3.15
CA ALA A 69 13.47 -12.47 -4.22
C ALA A 69 12.79 -13.03 -5.47
N ALA A 70 13.08 -14.27 -5.83
CA ALA A 70 12.44 -14.96 -6.94
C ALA A 70 10.95 -15.25 -6.68
N GLU A 71 10.60 -15.74 -5.48
CA GLU A 71 9.20 -15.96 -5.04
C GLU A 71 8.34 -14.68 -5.14
N ASP A 72 8.95 -13.56 -4.75
CA ASP A 72 8.32 -12.23 -4.78
C ASP A 72 8.20 -11.68 -6.21
N GLY A 73 8.92 -12.26 -7.18
CA GLY A 73 8.97 -11.78 -8.55
C GLY A 73 9.69 -10.43 -8.67
N LEU A 74 10.73 -10.20 -7.86
CA LEU A 74 11.43 -8.93 -7.75
C LEU A 74 12.93 -9.10 -7.92
N GLN A 75 13.54 -8.14 -8.60
CA GLN A 75 14.97 -8.18 -8.91
C GLN A 75 15.81 -7.56 -7.76
N PRO A 76 16.93 -8.19 -7.35
CA PRO A 76 17.85 -7.62 -6.37
C PRO A 76 18.75 -6.53 -6.98
N ASP A 77 18.19 -5.57 -7.69
CA ASP A 77 18.93 -4.52 -8.42
C ASP A 77 19.11 -3.22 -7.62
N GLY A 78 18.66 -3.18 -6.37
CA GLY A 78 18.63 -1.98 -5.52
C GLY A 78 17.44 -1.04 -5.80
N ARG A 79 16.69 -1.27 -6.88
CA ARG A 79 15.47 -0.54 -7.25
C ARG A 79 14.23 -1.31 -6.82
N GLU A 80 14.06 -2.54 -7.29
CA GLU A 80 12.95 -3.43 -6.94
C GLU A 80 13.11 -4.05 -5.54
N GLY A 81 14.34 -4.43 -5.20
CA GLY A 81 14.71 -4.87 -3.86
C GLY A 81 16.21 -4.96 -3.68
N VAL A 82 16.64 -5.24 -2.45
CA VAL A 82 18.06 -5.35 -2.10
C VAL A 82 18.28 -6.55 -1.18
N ILE A 83 19.44 -7.19 -1.31
CA ILE A 83 19.92 -8.16 -0.34
C ILE A 83 20.91 -7.43 0.57
N THR A 84 20.57 -7.33 1.85
CA THR A 84 21.45 -6.79 2.90
C THR A 84 21.88 -7.89 3.84
N TYR A 85 22.69 -7.58 4.84
CA TYR A 85 23.01 -8.53 5.90
C TYR A 85 22.78 -7.91 7.28
N PHE A 86 22.47 -8.77 8.24
CA PHE A 86 22.33 -8.44 9.64
C PHE A 86 23.13 -9.41 10.49
N LYS A 87 23.58 -9.00 11.68
CA LYS A 87 24.23 -9.89 12.62
C LYS A 87 23.18 -10.51 13.53
N VAL A 88 23.05 -11.84 13.50
CA VAL A 88 22.23 -12.64 14.41
C VAL A 88 23.18 -13.57 15.15
N ASP A 89 23.21 -13.48 16.48
CA ASP A 89 24.14 -14.24 17.35
C ASP A 89 25.61 -14.13 16.90
N GLY A 90 26.02 -12.92 16.51
CA GLY A 90 27.38 -12.63 16.04
C GLY A 90 27.69 -13.10 14.61
N LYS A 91 26.78 -13.82 13.94
CA LYS A 91 26.94 -14.30 12.56
C LYS A 91 26.21 -13.40 11.58
N LYS A 92 26.84 -13.06 10.44
CA LYS A 92 26.18 -12.31 9.37
C LYS A 92 25.18 -13.22 8.64
N GLN A 93 23.92 -12.81 8.59
CA GLN A 93 22.83 -13.46 7.89
C GLN A 93 22.36 -12.52 6.79
N ALA A 94 22.32 -13.00 5.55
CA ALA A 94 21.77 -12.23 4.43
C ALA A 94 20.24 -12.21 4.50
N GLN A 95 19.65 -11.10 4.11
CA GLN A 95 18.21 -10.86 4.14
C GLN A 95 17.75 -10.16 2.86
N TRP A 96 16.65 -10.67 2.31
CA TRP A 96 15.93 -10.04 1.20
C TRP A 96 15.01 -8.93 1.71
N ASN A 97 15.15 -7.74 1.12
CA ASN A 97 14.37 -6.56 1.46
C ASN A 97 13.75 -5.95 0.20
N PRO A 98 12.44 -6.16 -0.04
CA PRO A 98 11.72 -5.47 -1.09
C PRO A 98 11.75 -3.95 -0.90
N MET A 99 12.02 -3.25 -1.99
CA MET A 99 12.04 -1.78 -2.01
C MET A 99 10.70 -1.23 -2.46
N LEU A 100 10.45 0.05 -2.16
CA LEU A 100 9.15 0.66 -2.41
C LEU A 100 8.72 0.60 -3.88
N PHE A 101 9.68 0.71 -4.80
CA PHE A 101 9.41 0.55 -6.22
C PHE A 101 8.94 -0.88 -6.57
N GLY A 102 9.58 -1.91 -6.00
CA GLY A 102 9.16 -3.30 -6.16
C GLY A 102 7.78 -3.57 -5.58
N ILE A 103 7.50 -3.05 -4.38
CA ILE A 103 6.16 -3.15 -3.76
C ILE A 103 5.10 -2.51 -4.65
N ARG A 104 5.34 -1.29 -5.16
CA ARG A 104 4.41 -0.61 -6.07
C ARG A 104 4.23 -1.36 -7.40
N LYS A 105 5.29 -1.98 -7.92
CA LYS A 105 5.22 -2.83 -9.12
C LYS A 105 4.30 -4.02 -8.87
N ARG A 106 4.55 -4.79 -7.80
CA ARG A 106 3.73 -5.97 -7.47
C ARG A 106 2.31 -5.61 -7.08
N ALA A 107 2.08 -4.44 -6.46
CA ALA A 107 0.73 -3.94 -6.18
C ALA A 107 -0.10 -3.79 -7.47
N ARG A 108 0.52 -3.25 -8.54
CA ARG A 108 -0.13 -3.13 -9.84
C ARG A 108 -0.31 -4.49 -10.52
N GLU A 109 0.72 -5.33 -10.51
CA GLU A 109 0.70 -6.62 -11.22
C GLU A 109 -0.23 -7.66 -10.58
N LEU A 110 -0.34 -7.68 -9.24
CA LEU A 110 -1.11 -8.68 -8.50
C LEU A 110 -2.48 -8.21 -8.04
N CYS A 111 -2.65 -6.91 -7.81
CA CYS A 111 -3.85 -6.36 -7.19
C CYS A 111 -4.50 -5.25 -8.03
N ASP A 112 -3.96 -4.86 -9.19
CA ASP A 112 -4.39 -3.65 -9.92
C ASP A 112 -4.44 -2.39 -9.02
N MET A 113 -3.51 -2.33 -8.06
CA MET A 113 -3.49 -1.29 -7.03
C MET A 113 -2.41 -0.25 -7.31
N ILE A 114 -2.82 1.01 -7.30
CA ILE A 114 -1.96 2.18 -7.37
C ILE A 114 -1.75 2.73 -5.96
N ILE A 115 -0.48 2.89 -5.57
CA ILE A 115 -0.09 3.46 -4.28
C ILE A 115 0.65 4.78 -4.52
N ASP A 116 0.01 5.89 -4.17
CA ASP A 116 0.65 7.21 -4.18
C ASP A 116 1.01 7.64 -2.76
N ALA A 117 2.09 8.40 -2.59
CA ALA A 117 2.45 8.97 -1.30
C ALA A 117 3.20 10.28 -1.43
N GLN A 118 2.87 11.22 -0.57
CA GLN A 118 3.38 12.59 -0.60
C GLN A 118 3.77 13.07 0.80
N VAL A 119 4.73 14.00 0.84
CA VAL A 119 5.15 14.71 2.05
C VAL A 119 4.43 16.06 2.07
N VAL A 120 3.89 16.39 3.24
CA VAL A 120 3.18 17.64 3.54
C VAL A 120 4.13 18.54 4.30
N HIS A 121 4.18 19.81 3.91
CA HIS A 121 5.02 20.85 4.48
C HIS A 121 4.17 21.97 5.07
N ALA A 122 4.78 22.79 5.94
CA ALA A 122 4.11 23.82 6.72
C ALA A 122 3.32 24.83 5.89
N ASN A 123 3.79 25.16 4.69
CA ASN A 123 3.14 26.14 3.81
C ASN A 123 2.22 25.50 2.76
N ASP A 124 2.00 24.18 2.81
CA ASP A 124 1.00 23.54 1.98
C ASP A 124 -0.41 23.74 2.56
N VAL A 125 -1.42 23.80 1.69
CA VAL A 125 -2.80 23.63 2.14
C VAL A 125 -3.08 22.15 2.27
N PHE A 126 -3.30 21.69 3.50
CA PHE A 126 -3.58 20.30 3.79
C PHE A 126 -4.79 20.15 4.72
N HIS A 127 -5.86 19.54 4.22
CA HIS A 127 -7.01 19.13 5.02
C HIS A 127 -7.17 17.62 4.99
N TRP A 128 -7.28 17.05 6.19
CA TRP A 128 -7.53 15.64 6.39
C TRP A 128 -8.91 15.46 7.02
N HIS A 129 -9.84 14.97 6.23
CA HIS A 129 -11.20 14.68 6.67
C HIS A 129 -11.28 13.21 7.06
N GLN A 130 -11.83 12.96 8.25
CA GLN A 130 -12.16 11.66 8.79
C GLN A 130 -13.67 11.58 9.07
N GLY A 131 -14.18 10.38 9.35
CA GLY A 131 -15.61 10.12 9.52
C GLY A 131 -16.23 9.57 8.23
N ASP A 132 -17.52 9.83 8.03
CA ASP A 132 -18.35 9.21 6.99
C ASP A 132 -18.00 9.64 5.56
N ASP A 133 -17.34 10.79 5.38
CA ASP A 133 -16.78 11.26 4.10
C ASP A 133 -15.25 11.49 4.21
N PRO A 134 -14.46 10.40 4.25
CA PRO A 134 -13.02 10.52 4.42
C PRO A 134 -12.36 10.99 3.12
N ARG A 135 -11.62 12.09 3.17
CA ARG A 135 -10.85 12.64 2.03
C ARG A 135 -9.59 13.39 2.46
N ILE A 136 -8.68 13.54 1.51
CA ILE A 136 -7.46 14.35 1.65
C ILE A 136 -7.53 15.45 0.60
N GLU A 137 -7.38 16.69 1.04
CA GLU A 137 -7.17 17.84 0.17
C GLU A 137 -5.74 18.32 0.38
N HIS A 138 -4.89 18.17 -0.63
CA HIS A 138 -3.49 18.58 -0.57
C HIS A 138 -3.17 19.48 -1.76
N ARG A 139 -2.86 20.75 -1.49
CA ARG A 139 -2.37 21.71 -2.48
C ARG A 139 -0.99 22.20 -2.02
N PRO A 140 0.09 21.71 -2.65
CA PRO A 140 1.44 22.18 -2.33
C PRO A 140 1.56 23.70 -2.49
N ALA A 141 2.47 24.32 -1.75
CA ALA A 141 2.82 25.72 -2.02
C ALA A 141 3.25 25.89 -3.50
N PRO A 142 3.00 27.07 -4.11
CA PRO A 142 3.30 27.30 -5.52
C PRO A 142 4.75 26.93 -5.89
N LEU A 143 4.94 26.38 -7.09
CA LEU A 143 6.28 26.04 -7.58
C LEU A 143 7.19 27.27 -7.55
N GLY A 144 8.41 27.10 -7.05
CA GLY A 144 9.39 28.19 -6.88
C GLY A 144 9.27 28.94 -5.56
N THR A 145 8.32 28.59 -4.69
CA THR A 145 8.21 29.13 -3.33
C THR A 145 8.76 28.15 -2.29
N ASP A 146 9.15 28.68 -1.13
CA ASP A 146 9.54 27.85 0.00
C ASP A 146 8.30 27.15 0.60
N ARG A 147 8.30 25.81 0.58
CA ARG A 147 7.24 24.98 1.17
C ARG A 147 7.33 24.92 2.70
N GLY A 148 8.44 25.36 3.28
CA GLY A 148 8.70 25.29 4.72
C GLY A 148 9.04 23.87 5.19
N GLU A 149 9.08 23.70 6.51
CA GLU A 149 9.41 22.43 7.16
C GLU A 149 8.40 21.32 6.85
N ALA A 150 8.87 20.07 6.77
CA ALA A 150 7.98 18.92 6.62
C ALA A 150 7.22 18.62 7.91
N ILE A 151 5.89 18.51 7.81
CA ILE A 151 5.00 18.35 8.97
C ILE A 151 4.30 16.98 9.01
N GLY A 152 4.29 16.25 7.89
CA GLY A 152 3.77 14.89 7.81
C GLY A 152 3.91 14.27 6.44
N ALA A 153 3.37 13.07 6.28
CA ALA A 153 3.25 12.39 5.00
C ALA A 153 1.93 11.64 4.93
N TYR A 154 1.44 11.38 3.73
CA TYR A 154 0.28 10.53 3.51
C TYR A 154 0.51 9.56 2.36
N ALA A 155 -0.28 8.47 2.34
CA ALA A 155 -0.41 7.56 1.23
C ALA A 155 -1.87 7.33 0.86
N VAL A 156 -2.14 7.14 -0.44
CA VAL A 156 -3.46 6.80 -0.97
C VAL A 156 -3.34 5.51 -1.78
N PHE A 157 -4.20 4.55 -1.45
CA PHE A 157 -4.26 3.24 -2.08
C PHE A 157 -5.53 3.17 -2.93
N LYS A 158 -5.38 2.94 -4.23
CA LYS A 158 -6.49 2.97 -5.20
C LYS A 158 -6.52 1.69 -6.01
N GLN A 159 -7.71 1.15 -6.25
CA GLN A 159 -7.93 -0.03 -7.10
C GLN A 159 -9.20 0.20 -7.92
N GLY A 160 -9.13 0.06 -9.24
CA GLY A 160 -10.31 0.23 -10.12
C GLY A 160 -11.03 1.58 -9.98
N GLY A 161 -10.29 2.67 -9.64
CA GLY A 161 -10.88 4.00 -9.39
C GLY A 161 -11.46 4.22 -7.99
N VAL A 162 -11.56 3.18 -7.17
CA VAL A 162 -11.98 3.26 -5.77
C VAL A 162 -10.77 3.51 -4.87
N ILE A 163 -10.92 4.39 -3.89
CA ILE A 163 -9.90 4.58 -2.85
C ILE A 163 -10.15 3.56 -1.74
N LEU A 164 -9.24 2.60 -1.59
CA LEU A 164 -9.32 1.56 -0.58
C LEU A 164 -8.95 2.10 0.80
N HIS A 165 -7.89 2.93 0.85
CA HIS A 165 -7.38 3.44 2.11
C HIS A 165 -6.62 4.76 1.93
N ARG A 166 -6.62 5.57 2.99
CA ARG A 166 -5.81 6.78 3.12
C ARG A 166 -5.06 6.73 4.43
N GLU A 167 -3.75 6.68 4.34
CA GLU A 167 -2.87 6.65 5.50
C GLU A 167 -2.28 8.05 5.69
N VAL A 168 -2.36 8.63 6.89
CA VAL A 168 -1.79 9.94 7.20
C VAL A 168 -0.93 9.84 8.46
N MET A 169 0.32 10.29 8.37
CA MET A 169 1.29 10.30 9.45
C MET A 169 1.79 11.71 9.73
N SER A 170 1.74 12.14 10.98
CA SER A 170 2.43 13.36 11.42
C SER A 170 3.93 13.14 11.53
N VAL A 171 4.70 14.23 11.50
CA VAL A 171 6.16 14.21 11.73
C VAL A 171 6.52 13.43 13.00
N LYS A 172 5.76 13.59 14.09
CA LYS A 172 6.00 12.88 15.36
C LYS A 172 5.87 11.35 15.21
N GLN A 173 4.88 10.89 14.45
CA GLN A 173 4.70 9.46 14.19
C GLN A 173 5.83 8.90 13.32
N ILE A 174 6.30 9.67 12.34
CA ILE A 174 7.39 9.24 11.46
C ILE A 174 8.73 9.21 12.22
N GLU A 175 9.02 10.23 13.03
CA GLU A 175 10.21 10.26 13.89
C GLU A 175 10.20 9.13 14.92
N SER A 176 9.02 8.73 15.43
CA SER A 176 8.90 7.53 16.26
C SER A 176 9.34 6.26 15.52
N VAL A 177 8.91 6.07 14.27
CA VAL A 177 9.39 4.95 13.43
C VAL A 177 10.89 5.04 13.15
N LYS A 178 11.42 6.24 12.92
CA LYS A 178 12.87 6.45 12.74
C LYS A 178 13.66 6.08 13.98
N SER A 179 13.17 6.42 15.19
CA SER A 179 13.90 6.18 16.45
C SER A 179 14.20 4.70 16.71
N VAL A 180 13.33 3.80 16.24
CA VAL A 180 13.48 2.35 16.36
C VAL A 180 14.16 1.70 15.15
N SER A 181 14.43 2.48 14.10
CA SER A 181 15.15 2.00 12.91
C SER A 181 16.62 1.74 13.24
N ARG A 182 17.10 0.53 12.94
CA ARG A 182 18.54 0.18 13.02
C ARG A 182 19.41 1.07 12.14
N ALA A 183 18.83 1.67 11.09
CA ALA A 183 19.50 2.56 10.15
C ALA A 183 19.12 4.04 10.36
N GLN A 184 18.72 4.45 11.57
CA GLN A 184 18.25 5.83 11.86
C GLN A 184 19.21 6.95 11.41
N ASN A 185 20.52 6.68 11.41
CA ASN A 185 21.58 7.60 10.97
C ASN A 185 22.04 7.35 9.52
N GLY A 186 21.41 6.42 8.81
CA GLY A 186 21.76 6.05 7.45
C GLY A 186 21.34 7.10 6.40
N ALA A 187 21.85 6.96 5.18
CA ALA A 187 21.54 7.86 4.07
C ALA A 187 20.04 7.98 3.77
N MET A 188 19.26 6.93 4.05
CA MET A 188 17.80 6.93 3.90
C MET A 188 17.14 8.03 4.74
N TRP A 189 17.55 8.18 6.00
CA TRP A 189 16.93 9.14 6.93
C TRP A 189 17.60 10.51 6.96
N THR A 190 18.78 10.64 6.35
CA THR A 190 19.56 11.88 6.31
C THR A 190 19.52 12.55 4.93
N LYS A 191 19.99 11.85 3.88
CA LYS A 191 20.07 12.37 2.51
C LYS A 191 18.75 12.21 1.74
N PHE A 192 18.06 11.09 1.92
CA PHE A 192 16.84 10.73 1.18
C PHE A 192 15.60 10.72 2.07
N TRP A 193 15.54 11.61 3.06
CA TRP A 193 14.56 11.58 4.14
C TRP A 193 13.10 11.62 3.63
N THR A 194 12.82 12.33 2.53
CA THR A 194 11.47 12.38 1.92
C THR A 194 10.99 11.01 1.47
N GLU A 195 11.88 10.21 0.87
CA GLU A 195 11.61 8.84 0.48
C GLU A 195 11.44 7.94 1.71
N ALA A 196 12.13 8.23 2.82
CA ALA A 196 11.96 7.48 4.06
C ALA A 196 10.57 7.71 4.66
N TRP A 197 10.09 8.96 4.63
CA TRP A 197 8.75 9.33 5.07
C TRP A 197 7.68 8.68 4.20
N ARG A 198 7.83 8.74 2.88
CA ARG A 198 6.94 8.04 1.92
C ARG A 198 6.93 6.53 2.14
N LYS A 199 8.10 5.90 2.33
CA LYS A 199 8.20 4.47 2.63
C LYS A 199 7.47 4.14 3.94
N THR A 200 7.66 4.95 4.97
CA THR A 200 7.06 4.74 6.30
C THR A 200 5.53 4.75 6.24
N VAL A 201 4.94 5.78 5.61
CA VAL A 201 3.49 5.88 5.52
C VAL A 201 2.88 4.81 4.62
N ILE A 202 3.56 4.42 3.53
CA ILE A 202 3.10 3.30 2.69
C ILE A 202 3.16 1.99 3.46
N ARG A 203 4.25 1.69 4.18
CA ARG A 203 4.41 0.47 4.96
C ARG A 203 3.34 0.32 6.05
N ARG A 204 2.89 1.42 6.64
CA ARG A 204 1.78 1.39 7.62
C ARG A 204 0.45 1.13 6.92
N GLY A 205 0.13 1.91 5.90
CA GLY A 205 -1.18 1.83 5.22
C GLY A 205 -1.37 0.57 4.38
N ILE A 206 -0.30 -0.05 3.88
CA ILE A 206 -0.43 -1.23 3.02
C ILE A 206 -0.92 -2.48 3.78
N LYS A 207 -0.85 -2.45 5.12
CA LYS A 207 -1.34 -3.53 5.98
C LYS A 207 -2.86 -3.51 6.17
N THR A 208 -3.53 -2.42 5.78
CA THR A 208 -4.97 -2.25 5.95
C THR A 208 -5.76 -2.47 4.66
N VAL A 209 -5.07 -2.59 3.52
CA VAL A 209 -5.71 -2.77 2.21
C VAL A 209 -5.90 -4.26 1.90
N PRO A 210 -7.07 -4.66 1.36
CA PRO A 210 -7.27 -6.03 0.94
C PRO A 210 -6.32 -6.37 -0.21
N SER A 211 -5.69 -7.53 -0.16
CA SER A 211 -4.77 -7.96 -1.20
C SER A 211 -4.68 -9.48 -1.33
N VAL A 212 -3.97 -9.97 -2.35
CA VAL A 212 -3.80 -11.42 -2.54
C VAL A 212 -2.68 -11.96 -1.64
N PRO A 213 -2.73 -13.23 -1.22
CA PRO A 213 -1.75 -13.79 -0.28
C PRO A 213 -0.28 -13.65 -0.72
N GLN A 214 -0.02 -13.67 -2.03
CA GLN A 214 1.33 -13.43 -2.56
C GLN A 214 1.82 -12.00 -2.28
N PHE A 215 0.93 -11.01 -2.41
CA PHE A 215 1.25 -9.62 -2.12
C PHE A 215 1.38 -9.38 -0.61
N GLU A 216 0.53 -10.02 0.20
CA GLU A 216 0.62 -9.95 1.66
C GLU A 216 1.99 -10.43 2.16
N ARG A 217 2.45 -11.59 1.71
CA ARG A 217 3.79 -12.12 2.06
C ARG A 217 4.92 -11.16 1.71
N LEU A 218 4.84 -10.50 0.55
CA LEU A 218 5.81 -9.51 0.11
C LEU A 218 5.88 -8.31 1.07
N VAL A 219 4.72 -7.79 1.50
CA VAL A 219 4.67 -6.56 2.31
C VAL A 219 5.03 -6.80 3.77
N THR A 220 4.81 -8.01 4.28
CA THR A 220 5.16 -8.42 5.65
C THR A 220 6.61 -8.92 5.80
N ARG A 221 7.36 -9.14 4.71
CA ARG A 221 8.73 -9.69 4.75
C ARG A 221 9.71 -8.90 5.62
N ASP A 222 9.59 -7.57 5.59
CA ASP A 222 10.44 -6.62 6.34
C ASP A 222 10.14 -6.70 7.86
N ASP A 223 8.91 -7.10 8.23
CA ASP A 223 8.49 -7.25 9.62
C ASP A 223 9.07 -8.55 10.25
N GLU A 224 9.44 -9.57 9.46
CA GLU A 224 9.96 -10.88 9.95
C GLU A 224 11.26 -10.77 10.78
N HIS A 225 12.01 -9.67 10.64
CA HIS A 225 13.34 -9.50 11.25
C HIS A 225 13.51 -8.21 12.07
N THR A 226 12.42 -7.47 12.21
CA THR A 226 12.34 -6.37 13.15
C THR A 226 11.56 -6.90 14.36
N ASP A 227 11.92 -6.53 15.59
CA ASP A 227 11.17 -6.93 16.81
C ASP A 227 9.79 -6.24 16.88
N PHE A 228 9.06 -6.18 15.76
CA PHE A 228 7.71 -5.63 15.62
C PHE A 228 6.63 -6.69 15.77
N ALA A 229 6.94 -7.81 16.41
CA ALA A 229 5.93 -8.75 16.88
C ALA A 229 5.23 -8.21 18.13
N GLN A 230 4.49 -7.09 18.03
CA GLN A 230 3.43 -6.65 18.96
C GLN A 230 3.00 -5.19 18.68
N THR A 231 2.25 -4.93 17.60
CA THR A 231 1.25 -3.82 17.60
C THR A 231 0.27 -3.82 16.41
N GLY A 232 0.32 -4.81 15.51
CA GLY A 232 -0.73 -4.97 14.50
C GLY A 232 -1.68 -6.06 14.93
N ASN A 233 -2.85 -5.72 15.49
CA ASN A 233 -3.97 -6.65 15.45
C ASN A 233 -4.29 -6.89 13.98
N ILE A 234 -3.81 -8.01 13.42
CA ILE A 234 -4.25 -8.50 12.13
C ILE A 234 -5.69 -8.92 12.34
N ILE A 235 -6.63 -8.05 11.98
CA ILE A 235 -8.01 -8.47 11.81
C ILE A 235 -8.00 -9.35 10.56
N HIS A 236 -8.01 -10.67 10.74
CA HIS A 236 -8.37 -11.60 9.67
C HIS A 236 -9.84 -11.34 9.36
N LEU A 237 -10.11 -10.42 8.42
CA LEU A 237 -11.45 -10.31 7.86
C LEU A 237 -11.67 -11.53 6.98
N ASN A 238 -12.38 -12.52 7.52
CA ASN A 238 -12.92 -13.62 6.72
C ASN A 238 -13.80 -13.01 5.63
N ARG A 239 -13.38 -13.20 4.37
CA ARG A 239 -14.06 -12.69 3.17
C ARG A 239 -15.52 -13.13 3.08
N ASP A 240 -15.88 -14.21 3.77
CA ASP A 240 -17.20 -14.83 3.76
C ASP A 240 -18.18 -14.22 4.78
N GLN A 241 -17.77 -13.21 5.57
CA GLN A 241 -18.64 -12.54 6.56
C GLN A 241 -18.90 -11.05 6.27
N ILE A 242 -18.52 -10.54 5.10
CA ILE A 242 -19.00 -9.22 4.69
C ILE A 242 -20.38 -9.40 4.06
N GLU A 243 -21.41 -9.50 4.90
CA GLU A 243 -22.77 -9.16 4.46
C GLU A 243 -22.77 -7.68 4.11
N VAL A 244 -22.58 -7.36 2.83
CA VAL A 244 -22.88 -6.03 2.30
C VAL A 244 -24.40 -5.88 2.35
N SER A 245 -24.93 -5.49 3.51
CA SER A 245 -26.32 -5.07 3.59
C SER A 245 -26.51 -3.91 2.61
N PRO A 246 -27.48 -3.97 1.68
CA PRO A 246 -27.80 -2.83 0.84
C PRO A 246 -28.18 -1.68 1.77
N HIS A 247 -27.36 -0.63 1.80
CA HIS A 247 -27.55 0.52 2.68
C HIS A 247 -28.69 1.38 2.11
N VAL A 248 -29.92 0.93 2.37
CA VAL A 248 -31.16 1.62 2.05
C VAL A 248 -31.47 2.66 3.12
N VAL A 249 -32.38 3.58 2.80
CA VAL A 249 -32.87 4.60 3.73
C VAL A 249 -33.40 3.96 5.01
N THR A 250 -33.20 4.64 6.14
CA THR A 250 -33.85 4.23 7.40
C THR A 250 -35.37 4.45 7.32
N ASP A 251 -36.14 3.80 8.20
CA ASP A 251 -37.59 3.99 8.26
C ASP A 251 -37.98 5.47 8.45
N GLU A 252 -37.21 6.19 9.28
CA GLU A 252 -37.39 7.64 9.49
C GLU A 252 -37.16 8.44 8.19
N GLN A 253 -36.13 8.09 7.42
CA GLN A 253 -35.85 8.71 6.12
C GLN A 253 -36.91 8.38 5.08
N ALA A 254 -37.41 7.13 5.07
CA ALA A 254 -38.50 6.73 4.20
C ALA A 254 -39.79 7.50 4.52
N ASP A 255 -40.09 7.72 5.79
CA ASP A 255 -41.25 8.50 6.23
C ASP A 255 -41.16 9.97 5.84
N ILE A 256 -39.96 10.57 5.95
CA ILE A 256 -39.70 11.93 5.46
C ILE A 256 -39.99 12.03 3.95
N LEU A 257 -39.53 11.06 3.15
CA LEU A 257 -39.78 11.05 1.71
C LEU A 257 -41.28 10.87 1.41
N ARG A 258 -41.98 9.96 2.10
CA ARG A 258 -43.44 9.75 1.93
C ARG A 258 -44.24 11.01 2.24
N ALA A 259 -43.88 11.70 3.33
CA ALA A 259 -44.53 12.96 3.70
C ALA A 259 -44.33 14.03 2.61
N LEU A 260 -43.10 14.23 2.14
CA LEU A 260 -42.78 15.20 1.10
C LEU A 260 -43.43 14.88 -0.26
N ILE A 261 -43.50 13.60 -0.64
CA ILE A 261 -44.20 13.16 -1.86
C ILE A 261 -45.68 13.53 -1.79
N THR A 262 -46.31 13.30 -0.63
CA THR A 262 -47.72 13.60 -0.38
C THR A 262 -47.97 15.11 -0.40
N GLU A 263 -47.16 15.88 0.32
CA GLU A 263 -47.29 17.34 0.41
C GLU A 263 -47.08 18.05 -0.94
N THR A 264 -46.18 17.54 -1.78
CA THR A 264 -45.88 18.13 -3.09
C THR A 264 -46.79 17.65 -4.22
N GLY A 265 -47.71 16.72 -3.93
CA GLY A 265 -48.54 16.05 -4.93
C GLY A 265 -47.72 15.30 -5.98
N THR A 266 -46.55 14.78 -5.62
CA THR A 266 -45.67 14.07 -6.56
C THR A 266 -46.21 12.67 -6.82
N ASN A 267 -46.26 12.25 -8.08
CA ASN A 267 -46.67 10.89 -8.43
C ASN A 267 -45.64 9.88 -7.87
N PRO A 268 -46.05 8.91 -7.02
CA PRO A 268 -45.14 7.96 -6.40
C PRO A 268 -44.37 7.09 -7.39
N ASP A 269 -45.01 6.60 -8.46
CA ASP A 269 -44.36 5.71 -9.43
C ASP A 269 -43.24 6.44 -10.18
N LYS A 270 -43.49 7.69 -10.59
CA LYS A 270 -42.46 8.53 -11.23
C LYS A 270 -41.31 8.89 -10.29
N PHE A 271 -41.61 9.04 -8.99
CA PHE A 271 -40.58 9.27 -7.99
C PHE A 271 -39.70 8.03 -7.81
N LEU A 272 -40.29 6.85 -7.74
CA LEU A 272 -39.59 5.58 -7.58
C LEU A 272 -38.72 5.24 -8.80
N GLU A 273 -39.22 5.51 -10.01
CA GLU A 273 -38.44 5.40 -11.24
C GLU A 273 -37.23 6.36 -11.24
N PHE A 274 -37.43 7.61 -10.81
CA PHE A 274 -36.35 8.59 -10.68
C PHE A 274 -35.32 8.20 -9.61
N ALA A 275 -35.78 7.65 -8.48
CA ALA A 275 -34.95 7.17 -7.38
C ALA A 275 -34.28 5.82 -7.66
N LYS A 276 -34.68 5.13 -8.74
CA LYS A 276 -34.24 3.77 -9.10
C LYS A 276 -34.48 2.77 -7.95
N ALA A 277 -35.67 2.81 -7.36
CA ALA A 277 -36.06 1.97 -6.24
C ALA A 277 -37.45 1.34 -6.48
N GLU A 278 -37.70 0.14 -5.96
CA GLU A 278 -39.00 -0.54 -6.06
C GLU A 278 -40.01 0.00 -5.05
N SER A 279 -39.54 0.39 -3.88
CA SER A 279 -40.32 1.10 -2.86
C SER A 279 -39.52 2.24 -2.24
N VAL A 280 -40.20 3.12 -1.50
CA VAL A 280 -39.52 4.23 -0.80
C VAL A 280 -38.53 3.71 0.25
N SER A 281 -38.79 2.54 0.84
CA SER A 281 -37.89 1.88 1.78
C SER A 281 -36.67 1.26 1.10
N ASP A 282 -36.69 1.05 -0.21
CA ASP A 282 -35.57 0.49 -1.00
C ASP A 282 -34.68 1.58 -1.60
N VAL A 283 -34.99 2.85 -1.34
CA VAL A 283 -34.17 3.98 -1.79
C VAL A 283 -32.79 3.85 -1.17
N GLN A 284 -31.73 4.00 -1.97
CA GLN A 284 -30.36 3.96 -1.45
C GLN A 284 -30.14 5.16 -0.51
N ALA A 285 -29.59 4.92 0.69
CA ALA A 285 -29.38 5.96 1.70
C ALA A 285 -28.57 7.15 1.17
N LYS A 286 -27.62 6.91 0.26
CA LYS A 286 -26.80 7.95 -0.39
C LYS A 286 -27.62 8.93 -1.25
N GLU A 287 -28.77 8.49 -1.80
CA GLU A 287 -29.61 9.31 -2.66
C GLU A 287 -30.61 10.16 -1.84
N PHE A 288 -30.81 9.85 -0.56
CA PHE A 288 -31.75 10.54 0.32
C PHE A 288 -31.57 12.06 0.36
N PRO A 289 -30.35 12.63 0.56
CA PRO A 289 -30.17 14.07 0.62
C PRO A 289 -30.59 14.78 -0.67
N ARG A 290 -30.30 14.16 -1.82
CA ARG A 290 -30.65 14.69 -3.15
C ARG A 290 -32.15 14.65 -3.40
N LEU A 291 -32.79 13.52 -3.10
CA LEU A 291 -34.23 13.32 -3.30
C LEU A 291 -35.04 14.25 -2.38
N LYS A 292 -34.63 14.38 -1.12
CA LYS A 292 -35.23 15.31 -0.15
C LYS A 292 -35.15 16.76 -0.65
N ALA A 293 -33.96 17.23 -1.04
CA ALA A 293 -33.76 18.60 -1.53
C ALA A 293 -34.61 18.90 -2.78
N THR A 294 -34.80 17.92 -3.65
CA THR A 294 -35.64 18.05 -4.86
C THR A 294 -37.11 18.28 -4.50
N LEU A 295 -37.64 17.51 -3.54
CA LEU A 295 -39.03 17.65 -3.09
C LEU A 295 -39.22 18.95 -2.29
N GLU A 296 -38.27 19.33 -1.44
CA GLU A 296 -38.31 20.59 -0.69
C GLU A 296 -38.27 21.82 -1.62
N ALA A 297 -37.46 21.79 -2.68
CA ALA A 297 -37.45 22.86 -3.68
C ALA A 297 -38.80 22.98 -4.40
N LYS A 298 -39.45 21.85 -4.70
CA LYS A 298 -40.80 21.83 -5.31
C LYS A 298 -41.85 22.38 -4.34
N LYS A 299 -41.79 22.00 -3.06
CA LYS A 299 -42.66 22.53 -2.00
C LYS A 299 -42.51 24.04 -1.85
N ALA A 300 -41.27 24.54 -1.83
CA ALA A 300 -40.98 25.98 -1.74
C ALA A 300 -41.52 26.75 -2.95
N LYS A 301 -41.40 26.19 -4.16
CA LYS A 301 -41.96 26.80 -5.38
C LYS A 301 -43.48 26.89 -5.34
N GLN A 302 -44.17 25.82 -4.92
CA GLN A 302 -45.63 25.81 -4.77
C GLN A 302 -46.11 26.81 -3.70
N ALA A 303 -45.38 26.95 -2.60
CA ALA A 303 -45.68 27.95 -1.56
C ALA A 303 -45.51 29.40 -2.08
N ALA A 304 -44.47 29.67 -2.87
CA ALA A 304 -44.25 30.98 -3.47
C ALA A 304 -45.34 31.36 -4.48
N GLU A 305 -45.84 30.40 -5.27
CA GLU A 305 -46.94 30.60 -6.22
C GLU A 305 -48.29 30.83 -5.51
N ALA A 306 -48.49 30.28 -4.31
CA ALA A 306 -49.71 30.47 -3.52
C ALA A 306 -49.78 31.83 -2.78
N THR A 307 -48.62 32.46 -2.50
CA THR A 307 -48.55 33.75 -1.78
C THR A 307 -48.50 34.97 -2.72
N GLY A 308 -48.37 34.73 -4.03
CA GLY A 308 -48.25 35.76 -5.07
C GLY A 308 -49.53 36.02 -5.88
N ALA A 309 -50.68 35.54 -5.39
CA ALA A 309 -52.01 35.75 -5.98
C ALA A 309 -52.87 36.67 -5.10
#